data_AF-S4P419-F1
#
_entry.id   AF-S4P419-F1
#
_cell.length_a   1.000
_cell.length_b   1.000
_cell.length_c   1.000
_cell.angle_alpha   90.00
_cell.angle_beta   90.00
_cell.angle_gamma   90.00
#
_symmetry.space_group_name_H-M   'P 1'
#
loop_
_entity.id
_entity.type
_entity.pdbx_description
1 polymer ?
#
loop_
_entity_poly.entity_id
_entity_poly.type
_entity_poly.pdbx_seq_one_letter_code
_entity_poly.pdbx_strand_id
1 'polypeptide(L)'
;MNASQILRVGGAGYKVLQLLEGVASIYVFASPGCKKWDTCAPEAILNAAGGKLTDILGNYYKYGASVTKPNKTGVLAAVNNDLHTYALNRIPQELKDKLASSK
;
A
#
# COMPACT_ATOMS: atom_id res chain seq x y z
N MET A 1 0.97 3.67 -19.53
CA MET A 1 2.37 3.48 -19.17
C MET A 1 2.49 2.14 -18.47
N ASN A 2 3.45 1.31 -18.87
CA ASN A 2 3.81 0.10 -18.13
C ASN A 2 4.87 0.46 -17.08
N ALA A 3 5.02 -0.35 -16.04
CA ALA A 3 6.13 -0.17 -15.10
C ALA A 3 7.45 -0.36 -15.88
N SER A 4 8.32 0.65 -15.86
CA SER A 4 9.64 0.59 -16.50
C SER A 4 10.57 -0.36 -15.75
N GLN A 5 10.40 -0.48 -14.43
CA GLN A 5 11.22 -1.32 -13.56
C GLN A 5 10.39 -1.86 -12.39
N ILE A 6 10.72 -3.06 -11.93
CA ILE A 6 10.15 -3.68 -10.73
C ILE A 6 11.25 -3.92 -9.71
N LEU A 7 11.14 -3.26 -8.55
CA LEU A 7 12.06 -3.43 -7.42
C LEU A 7 11.50 -4.47 -6.43
N ARG A 8 12.25 -5.54 -6.16
CA ARG A 8 11.87 -6.59 -5.21
C ARG A 8 12.71 -6.46 -3.94
N VAL A 9 12.14 -5.84 -2.91
CA VAL A 9 12.84 -5.58 -1.64
C VAL A 9 11.99 -5.94 -0.41
N GLY A 10 12.67 -6.37 0.67
CA GLY A 10 12.07 -6.69 1.96
C GLY A 10 11.72 -5.44 2.78
N GLY A 11 10.84 -5.61 3.79
CA GLY A 11 10.48 -4.55 4.75
C GLY A 11 9.39 -3.59 4.25
N ALA A 12 8.31 -3.42 5.03
CA ALA A 12 7.22 -2.51 4.69
C ALA A 12 7.66 -1.04 4.82
N GLY A 13 8.30 -0.69 5.94
CA GLY A 13 8.89 0.64 6.15
C GLY A 13 9.96 0.99 5.12
N TYR A 14 10.85 0.04 4.79
CA TYR A 14 11.85 0.26 3.74
C TYR A 14 11.22 0.56 2.38
N LYS A 15 10.15 -0.14 2.00
CA LYS A 15 9.43 0.16 0.76
C LYS A 15 8.80 1.55 0.74
N VAL A 16 8.36 2.08 1.88
CA VAL A 16 7.90 3.47 1.98
C VAL A 16 9.06 4.46 1.89
N LEU A 17 10.22 4.16 2.48
CA LEU A 17 11.42 4.99 2.30
C LEU A 17 11.83 5.10 0.84
N GLN A 18 11.76 4.00 0.07
CA GLN A 18 12.02 4.05 -1.37
C GLN A 18 11.07 4.99 -2.13
N LEU A 19 9.83 5.16 -1.65
CA LEU A 19 8.91 6.16 -2.20
C LEU A 19 9.38 7.58 -1.86
N LEU A 20 9.66 7.83 -0.58
CA LEU A 20 10.05 9.14 -0.07
C LEU A 20 11.38 9.65 -0.66
N GLU A 21 12.31 8.74 -0.95
CA GLU A 21 13.62 9.05 -1.56
C GLU A 21 13.55 9.15 -3.09
N GLY A 22 12.38 8.95 -3.70
CA GLY A 22 12.21 9.00 -5.16
C GLY A 22 12.81 7.81 -5.92
N VAL A 23 13.22 6.75 -5.23
CA VAL A 23 13.76 5.52 -5.83
C VAL A 23 12.66 4.68 -6.47
N ALA A 24 11.44 4.73 -5.92
CA ALA A 24 10.25 4.07 -6.43
C ALA A 24 9.06 5.03 -6.50
N SER A 25 8.17 4.84 -7.48
CA SER A 25 6.97 5.67 -7.62
C SER A 25 5.73 5.08 -6.93
N ILE A 26 5.64 3.74 -6.88
CA ILE A 26 4.48 3.01 -6.36
C ILE A 26 4.97 1.79 -5.59
N TYR A 27 4.40 1.58 -4.40
CA TYR A 27 4.53 0.36 -3.63
C TYR A 27 3.23 -0.45 -3.73
N VAL A 28 3.30 -1.66 -4.29
CA VAL A 28 2.19 -2.62 -4.34
C VAL A 28 2.55 -3.90 -3.58
N PHE A 29 1.65 -4.33 -2.70
CA PHE A 29 1.68 -5.65 -2.08
C PHE A 29 0.26 -6.23 -2.10
N ALA A 30 -0.12 -6.92 -3.18
CA ALA A 30 -1.46 -7.47 -3.36
C ALA A 30 -1.61 -8.88 -2.76
N SER A 31 -1.35 -9.01 -1.46
CA SER A 31 -1.45 -10.26 -0.71
C SER A 31 -1.78 -9.97 0.75
N PRO A 32 -2.45 -10.88 1.48
CA PRO A 32 -2.35 -10.87 2.93
C PRO A 32 -0.89 -11.06 3.36
N GLY A 33 -0.51 -10.48 4.50
CA GLY A 33 0.81 -10.74 5.09
C GLY A 33 1.26 -9.64 6.05
N CYS A 34 1.10 -8.38 5.64
CA CYS A 34 1.34 -7.24 6.50
C CYS A 34 0.32 -7.16 7.63
N LYS A 35 0.72 -6.56 8.74
CA LYS A 35 -0.12 -6.26 9.90
C LYS A 35 -0.09 -4.76 10.16
N LYS A 36 -0.94 -4.31 11.08
CA LYS A 36 -1.06 -2.89 11.44
C LYS A 36 0.27 -2.26 11.86
N TRP A 37 1.15 -3.00 12.54
CA TRP A 37 2.48 -2.49 12.91
C TRP A 37 3.43 -2.29 11.73
N ASP A 38 3.23 -3.01 10.61
CA ASP A 38 4.05 -2.83 9.41
C ASP A 38 3.69 -1.55 8.64
N THR A 39 2.44 -1.07 8.77
CA THR A 39 1.94 0.07 8.00
C THR A 39 1.71 1.34 8.82
N CYS A 40 1.47 1.25 10.13
CA CYS A 40 1.10 2.41 10.97
C CYS A 40 2.13 3.55 10.90
N ALA A 41 3.38 3.28 11.28
CA ALA A 41 4.42 4.31 11.27
C ALA A 41 4.80 4.77 9.84
N PRO A 42 4.99 3.86 8.86
CA PRO A 42 5.28 4.29 7.50
C PRO A 42 4.16 5.12 6.84
N GLU A 43 2.90 4.76 7.07
CA GLU A 43 1.75 5.54 6.59
C GLU A 43 1.75 6.96 7.17
N ALA A 44 2.01 7.11 8.48
CA ALA A 44 2.04 8.42 9.11
C ALA A 44 3.11 9.34 8.47
N ILE A 45 4.31 8.82 8.23
CA ILE A 45 5.40 9.57 7.59
C ILE A 45 5.05 9.89 6.13
N LEU A 46 4.54 8.90 5.39
CA LEU A 46 4.17 9.11 3.98
C LEU A 46 3.06 10.15 3.83
N ASN A 47 2.03 10.10 4.69
CA ASN A 47 0.94 11.05 4.69
C ASN A 47 1.43 12.47 5.05
N ALA A 48 2.37 12.60 6.00
CA ALA A 48 2.98 13.89 6.33
C ALA A 48 3.76 14.50 5.15
N ALA A 49 4.30 13.67 4.25
CA ALA A 49 4.95 14.09 3.02
C ALA A 49 3.98 14.32 1.84
N GLY A 50 2.66 14.26 2.06
CA GLY A 50 1.63 14.43 1.02
C GLY A 50 1.31 13.16 0.22
N GLY A 51 1.90 12.02 0.61
CA GLY A 51 1.61 10.72 0.03
C GLY A 51 0.36 10.07 0.61
N LYS A 52 0.12 8.84 0.16
CA LYS A 52 -1.07 8.06 0.52
C LYS A 52 -0.74 6.58 0.59
N LEU A 53 -1.21 5.93 1.65
CA LEU A 53 -1.13 4.48 1.85
C LEU A 53 -2.53 3.93 2.17
N THR A 54 -2.97 2.94 1.41
CA THR A 54 -4.25 2.25 1.57
C THR A 54 -4.05 0.75 1.42
N ASP A 55 -5.12 -0.02 1.54
CA ASP A 55 -5.16 -1.35 0.94
C ASP A 55 -5.28 -1.28 -0.59
N ILE A 56 -5.26 -2.43 -1.29
CA ILE A 56 -5.40 -2.44 -2.76
C ILE A 56 -6.83 -2.12 -3.26
N LEU A 57 -7.80 -2.04 -2.36
CA LEU A 57 -9.17 -1.67 -2.64
C LEU A 57 -9.36 -0.14 -2.53
N GLY A 58 -8.37 0.57 -1.99
CA GLY A 58 -8.41 2.01 -1.76
C GLY A 58 -8.91 2.41 -0.37
N ASN A 59 -9.09 1.44 0.55
CA ASN A 59 -9.54 1.72 1.92
C ASN A 59 -8.36 2.12 2.81
N TYR A 60 -8.58 3.14 3.63
CA TYR A 60 -7.64 3.51 4.70
C TYR A 60 -7.66 2.49 5.83
N TYR A 61 -6.50 2.27 6.44
CA TYR A 61 -6.41 1.42 7.62
C TYR A 61 -6.93 2.13 8.87
N LYS A 62 -7.43 1.32 9.80
CA LYS A 62 -7.72 1.74 11.17
C LYS A 62 -6.70 1.09 12.10
N TYR A 63 -6.18 1.86 13.06
CA TYR A 63 -5.09 1.45 13.96
C TYR A 63 -5.49 1.34 15.44
N GLY A 64 -6.78 1.51 15.76
CA GLY A 64 -7.28 1.45 17.14
C GLY A 64 -7.04 0.10 17.84
N ALA A 65 -7.07 0.09 19.17
CA ALA A 65 -6.79 -1.09 19.98
C ALA A 65 -7.68 -2.30 19.61
N SER A 66 -8.95 -2.06 19.29
CA SER A 66 -9.96 -3.10 19.01
C SER A 66 -9.95 -3.60 17.56
N VAL A 67 -9.13 -3.04 16.66
CA VAL A 67 -9.13 -3.43 15.25
C VAL A 67 -8.35 -4.72 15.02
N THR A 68 -8.75 -5.47 13.99
CA THR A 68 -8.04 -6.67 13.54
C THR A 68 -6.62 -6.31 13.07
N LYS A 69 -5.64 -7.07 13.55
CA LYS A 69 -4.22 -6.78 13.30
C LYS A 69 -3.76 -7.11 11.87
N PRO A 70 -4.26 -8.15 11.19
CA PRO A 70 -3.88 -8.40 9.79
C PRO A 70 -4.39 -7.33 8.81
N ASN A 71 -3.56 -6.96 7.84
CA ASN A 71 -3.96 -6.24 6.63
C ASN A 71 -4.30 -7.28 5.56
N LYS A 72 -5.59 -7.63 5.43
CA LYS A 72 -6.04 -8.77 4.60
C LYS A 72 -5.98 -8.47 3.10
N THR A 73 -6.25 -7.22 2.75
CA THR A 73 -6.43 -6.75 1.37
C THR A 73 -5.16 -6.11 0.80
N GLY A 74 -3.98 -6.53 1.28
CA GLY A 74 -2.71 -6.01 0.78
C GLY A 74 -2.48 -4.53 1.08
N VAL A 75 -1.43 -3.95 0.50
CA VAL A 75 -0.99 -2.55 0.68
C VAL A 75 -0.78 -1.91 -0.70
N LEU A 76 -1.20 -0.66 -0.84
CA LEU A 76 -0.90 0.22 -1.97
C LEU A 76 -0.44 1.58 -1.44
N ALA A 77 0.72 2.06 -1.87
CA ALA A 77 1.22 3.36 -1.47
C ALA A 77 1.89 4.13 -2.61
N ALA A 78 1.78 5.47 -2.57
CA ALA A 78 2.46 6.39 -3.49
C ALA A 78 2.72 7.74 -2.81
N VAL A 79 3.63 8.54 -3.37
CA VAL A 79 4.04 9.86 -2.82
C VAL A 79 3.03 10.98 -3.05
N ASN A 80 1.99 10.76 -3.87
CA ASN A 80 0.90 11.72 -4.07
C ASN A 80 -0.39 10.99 -4.48
N ASN A 81 -1.50 11.72 -4.47
CA ASN A 81 -2.81 11.15 -4.80
C ASN A 81 -2.93 10.73 -6.27
N ASP A 82 -2.32 11.46 -7.21
CA ASP A 82 -2.43 11.15 -8.64
C ASP A 82 -1.80 9.79 -8.99
N LEU A 83 -0.60 9.52 -8.46
CA LEU A 83 0.07 8.23 -8.60
C LEU A 83 -0.68 7.11 -7.88
N HIS A 84 -1.25 7.40 -6.70
CA HIS A 84 -2.06 6.44 -5.96
C HIS A 84 -3.30 6.03 -6.77
N THR A 85 -4.06 7.00 -7.26
CA THR A 85 -5.24 6.78 -8.12
C THR A 85 -4.86 6.09 -9.43
N TYR A 86 -3.76 6.52 -10.07
CA TYR A 86 -3.23 5.88 -11.26
C TYR A 86 -2.98 4.38 -11.05
N ALA A 87 -2.38 4.01 -9.92
CA ALA A 87 -2.07 2.64 -9.56
C ALA A 87 -3.33 1.86 -9.21
N LEU A 88 -4.21 2.42 -8.37
CA LEU A 88 -5.46 1.80 -7.92
C LEU A 88 -6.38 1.42 -9.07
N ASN A 89 -6.46 2.27 -10.11
CA ASN A 89 -7.26 2.04 -11.30
C ASN A 89 -6.70 0.95 -12.22
N ARG A 90 -5.45 0.54 -12.01
CA ARG A 90 -4.77 -0.53 -12.78
C ARG A 90 -4.75 -1.87 -12.08
N ILE A 91 -5.18 -1.94 -10.83
CA ILE A 91 -5.33 -3.20 -10.12
C ILE A 91 -6.54 -3.94 -10.71
N PRO A 92 -6.35 -5.16 -11.27
CA PRO A 92 -7.43 -5.92 -11.88
C PRO A 92 -8.59 -6.16 -10.91
N GLN A 93 -9.83 -6.03 -11.38
CA GLN A 93 -11.02 -6.20 -10.55
C GLN A 93 -11.08 -7.61 -9.95
N GLU A 94 -10.73 -8.64 -10.72
CA GLU A 94 -10.66 -10.03 -10.27
C GLU A 94 -9.76 -10.21 -9.03
N LEU A 95 -8.65 -9.46 -8.96
CA LEU A 95 -7.74 -9.50 -7.82
C LEU A 95 -8.34 -8.78 -6.59
N LYS A 96 -9.05 -7.67 -6.82
CA LYS A 96 -9.78 -6.96 -5.77
C LYS A 96 -10.85 -7.86 -5.17
N ASP A 97 -11.64 -8.52 -6.00
CA ASP A 97 -12.74 -9.40 -5.59
C ASP A 97 -12.23 -10.62 -4.81
N LYS A 98 -11.13 -11.24 -5.29
CA LYS A 98 -10.48 -12.37 -4.63
C LYS A 98 -10.01 -12.01 -3.22
N LEU A 99 -9.40 -10.85 -3.05
CA LEU A 99 -8.86 -10.42 -1.75
C LEU A 99 -9.93 -9.86 -0.82
N ALA A 100 -10.99 -9.24 -1.35
CA ALA A 100 -12.15 -8.82 -0.57
C ALA A 100 -12.94 -10.02 -0.01
N SER A 101 -12.99 -11.12 -0.78
CA SER A 101 -13.70 -12.36 -0.40
C SER A 101 -12.88 -13.30 0.47
N SER A 102 -11.60 -13.02 0.70
CA SER A 102 -10.70 -13.86 1.49
C SER A 102 -10.99 -13.67 2.98
N LYS A 103 -11.56 -14.71 3.62
CA LYS A 103 -11.92 -14.72 5.05
C LYS A 103 -10.71 -14.53 5.96
#